data_AF-A0ABD4W4A9-F1
#
_entry.id   AF-A0ABD4W4A9-F1
#
_cell.length_a   1.000
_cell.length_b   1.000
_cell.length_c   1.000
_cell.angle_alpha   90.00
_cell.angle_beta   90.00
_cell.angle_gamma   90.00
#
_symmetry.space_group_name_H-M   'P 1'
#
loop_
_entity.id
_entity.type
_entity.pdbx_description
1 polymer ?
#
loop_
_entity_poly.entity_id
_entity_poly.type
_entity_poly.pdbx_seq_one_letter_code
_entity_poly.pdbx_strand_id
1 'polypeptide(L)'
;MVQAKRKKKQKTIPRNSELIDQLASEYYIKATPELDRAAEIAHKIYNAALYQLRQALFKRKGSIYYEGLDRIFKNKRNANELMLYGQMPTVQCAQQTLKEVAAVWKAWFCALQSYKIAPQKFTGRPR
;
A
#
# COMPACT_ATOMS: atom_id res chain seq x y z
N MET A 1 42.32 10.48 3.09
CA MET A 1 41.93 9.06 3.13
C MET A 1 40.43 8.95 2.88
N VAL A 2 40.00 8.52 1.68
CA VAL A 2 38.57 8.36 1.34
C VAL A 2 38.18 6.90 1.56
N GLN A 3 37.28 6.63 2.50
CA GLN A 3 36.78 5.28 2.75
C GLN A 3 35.93 4.82 1.57
N ALA A 4 36.35 3.73 0.91
CA ALA A 4 35.59 3.08 -0.15
C ALA A 4 34.31 2.45 0.45
N LYS A 5 33.14 2.94 0.06
CA LYS A 5 31.84 2.32 0.40
C LYS A 5 31.79 0.92 -0.20
N ARG A 6 31.83 -0.10 0.64
CA ARG A 6 31.64 -1.51 0.27
C ARG A 6 30.25 -1.70 -0.34
N LYS A 7 30.15 -1.78 -1.68
CA LYS A 7 28.92 -2.15 -2.38
C LYS A 7 28.53 -3.56 -1.93
N LYS A 8 27.44 -3.70 -1.16
CA LYS A 8 26.83 -5.00 -0.89
C LYS A 8 26.38 -5.57 -2.23
N LYS A 9 27.02 -6.64 -2.71
CA LYS A 9 26.47 -7.44 -3.81
C LYS A 9 25.14 -8.01 -3.30
N GLN A 10 24.02 -7.48 -3.79
CA GLN A 10 22.72 -8.10 -3.59
C GLN A 10 22.78 -9.46 -4.27
N LYS A 11 22.60 -10.54 -3.51
CA LYS A 11 22.45 -11.87 -4.10
C LYS A 11 21.17 -11.87 -4.92
N THR A 12 21.29 -12.09 -6.22
CA THR A 12 20.15 -12.33 -7.10
C THR A 12 19.70 -13.77 -6.86
N ILE A 13 18.76 -13.96 -5.93
CA ILE A 13 18.10 -15.26 -5.74
C ILE A 13 17.16 -15.42 -6.93
N PRO A 14 17.25 -16.51 -7.72
CA PRO A 14 16.32 -16.73 -8.81
C PRO A 14 14.91 -16.88 -8.24
N ARG A 15 13.95 -16.20 -8.85
CA ARG A 15 12.56 -16.23 -8.41
C ARG A 15 11.99 -17.63 -8.60
N ASN A 16 11.30 -18.17 -7.58
CA ASN A 16 10.81 -19.55 -7.55
C ASN A 16 11.93 -20.62 -7.65
N SER A 17 13.14 -20.30 -7.18
CA SER A 17 14.29 -21.21 -7.26
C SER A 17 14.14 -22.47 -6.40
N GLU A 18 13.38 -22.39 -5.32
CA GLU A 18 13.13 -23.53 -4.44
C GLU A 18 11.71 -24.05 -4.67
N LEU A 19 11.61 -25.34 -5.02
CA LEU A 19 10.35 -26.10 -5.11
C LEU A 19 9.59 -26.19 -3.77
N ILE A 20 10.16 -25.69 -2.67
CA ILE A 20 9.61 -25.81 -1.32
C ILE A 20 8.25 -25.11 -1.23
N ASP A 21 8.06 -23.97 -1.89
CA ASP A 21 6.77 -23.26 -1.94
C ASP A 21 5.69 -24.04 -2.72
N GLN A 22 6.09 -24.92 -3.65
CA GLN A 22 5.16 -25.74 -4.44
C GLN A 22 4.59 -26.92 -3.63
N LEU A 23 5.33 -27.40 -2.62
CA LEU A 23 4.91 -28.47 -1.74
C LEU A 23 4.00 -27.98 -0.59
N ALA A 24 4.07 -26.70 -0.25
CA ALA A 24 3.39 -26.14 0.92
C ALA A 24 1.95 -25.66 0.64
N SER A 25 1.57 -25.42 -0.62
CA SER A 25 0.24 -24.86 -0.96
C SER A 25 -0.27 -25.38 -2.30
N GLU A 26 -1.50 -25.91 -2.30
CA GLU A 26 -2.21 -26.34 -3.51
C GLU A 26 -2.47 -25.18 -4.49
N TYR A 27 -2.45 -23.93 -4.01
CA TYR A 27 -2.79 -22.73 -4.79
C TYR A 27 -1.55 -21.92 -5.22
N TYR A 28 -0.45 -22.60 -5.51
CA TYR A 28 0.77 -21.93 -5.96
C TYR A 28 0.56 -21.26 -7.33
N ILE A 29 0.60 -19.92 -7.35
CA ILE A 29 0.58 -19.14 -8.60
C ILE A 29 2.02 -18.79 -8.97
N LYS A 30 2.49 -19.32 -10.10
CA LYS A 30 3.82 -18.99 -10.63
C LYS A 30 3.90 -17.49 -10.92
N ALA A 31 4.99 -16.87 -10.50
CA ALA A 31 5.25 -15.47 -10.81
C ALA A 31 5.28 -15.21 -12.33
N THR A 32 4.57 -14.18 -12.77
CA THR A 32 4.57 -13.71 -14.16
C THR A 32 4.87 -12.21 -14.21
N PRO A 33 5.42 -11.70 -15.34
CA PRO A 33 5.66 -10.26 -15.51
C PRO A 33 4.40 -9.40 -15.33
N GLU A 34 3.23 -9.94 -15.64
CA GLU A 34 1.94 -9.25 -15.49
C GLU A 34 1.59 -9.06 -14.01
N LEU A 35 1.82 -10.08 -13.18
CA LEU A 35 1.64 -10.00 -11.73
C LEU A 35 2.60 -8.98 -11.11
N ASP A 36 3.84 -8.93 -11.60
CA ASP A 36 4.82 -7.94 -11.15
C ASP A 36 4.39 -6.52 -11.47
N ARG A 37 3.98 -6.27 -12.72
CA ARG A 37 3.44 -4.96 -13.12
C ARG A 37 2.22 -4.58 -12.29
N ALA A 38 1.29 -5.51 -12.09
CA ALA A 38 0.10 -5.27 -11.28
C ALA A 38 0.45 -4.93 -9.82
N ALA A 39 1.41 -5.65 -9.23
CA ALA A 39 1.90 -5.39 -7.88
C ALA A 39 2.58 -4.01 -7.76
N GLU A 40 3.40 -3.63 -8.74
CA GLU A 40 4.04 -2.31 -8.80
C GLU A 40 3.00 -1.18 -8.89
N ILE A 41 1.97 -1.34 -9.73
CA ILE A 41 0.91 -0.35 -9.89
C ILE A 41 0.07 -0.26 -8.60
N ALA A 42 -0.29 -1.40 -8.00
CA ALA A 42 -0.99 -1.44 -6.73
C ALA A 42 -0.19 -0.72 -5.64
N HIS A 43 1.12 -0.94 -5.56
CA HIS A 43 2.00 -0.23 -4.61
C HIS A 43 2.00 1.29 -4.84
N LYS A 44 2.01 1.75 -6.09
CA LYS A 44 1.92 3.18 -6.43
C LYS A 44 0.56 3.76 -6.03
N ILE A 45 -0.54 3.04 -6.28
CA ILE A 45 -1.89 3.44 -5.85
C ILE A 45 -1.96 3.54 -4.33
N TYR A 46 -1.42 2.55 -3.62
CA TYR A 46 -1.35 2.52 -2.16
C TYR A 46 -0.66 3.77 -1.62
N ASN A 47 0.54 4.08 -2.11
CA ASN A 47 1.31 5.24 -1.69
C ASN A 47 0.60 6.56 -2.02
N ALA A 48 -0.01 6.67 -3.20
CA ALA A 48 -0.78 7.84 -3.59
C ALA A 48 -2.00 8.06 -2.68
N ALA A 49 -2.71 6.99 -2.32
CA ALA A 49 -3.88 7.05 -1.46
C ALA A 49 -3.48 7.47 -0.03
N LEU A 50 -2.43 6.85 0.50
CA LEU A 50 -1.87 7.17 1.80
C LEU A 50 -1.37 8.63 1.86
N TYR A 51 -0.81 9.16 0.77
CA TYR A 51 -0.48 10.58 0.68
C TYR A 51 -1.73 11.46 0.79
N GLN A 52 -2.83 11.16 0.08
CA GLN A 52 -4.08 11.93 0.20
C GLN A 52 -4.63 11.92 1.62
N LEU A 53 -4.61 10.76 2.28
CA LEU A 53 -5.07 10.62 3.67
C LEU A 53 -4.26 11.48 4.64
N ARG A 54 -2.92 11.45 4.51
CA ARG A 54 -2.04 12.31 5.32
C ARG A 54 -2.27 13.79 5.04
N GLN A 55 -2.38 14.18 3.78
CA GLN A 55 -2.67 15.56 3.40
C GLN A 55 -3.98 16.06 4.03
N ALA A 56 -5.02 15.23 4.04
CA ALA A 56 -6.30 15.57 4.66
C ALA A 56 -6.21 15.73 6.18
N LEU A 57 -5.47 14.83 6.84
CA LEU A 57 -5.19 14.92 8.27
C LEU A 57 -4.47 16.22 8.62
N PHE A 58 -3.38 16.56 7.92
CA PHE A 58 -2.59 17.76 8.23
C PHE A 58 -3.29 19.06 7.84
N LYS A 59 -4.09 19.07 6.77
CA LYS A 59 -4.85 20.25 6.33
C LYS A 59 -6.18 20.45 7.08
N ARG A 60 -6.43 19.68 8.16
CA ARG A 60 -7.67 19.70 8.96
C ARG A 60 -8.95 19.57 8.12
N LYS A 61 -8.90 18.87 6.98
CA LYS A 61 -10.07 18.64 6.10
C LYS A 61 -10.98 17.49 6.58
N GLY A 62 -10.79 17.03 7.82
CA GLY A 62 -11.47 15.85 8.37
C GLY A 62 -10.86 14.52 7.92
N SER A 63 -11.46 13.43 8.39
CA SER A 63 -11.08 12.07 8.00
C SER A 63 -11.66 11.74 6.63
N ILE A 64 -10.78 11.38 5.68
CA ILE A 64 -11.21 10.82 4.40
C ILE A 64 -11.40 9.31 4.58
N TYR A 65 -12.60 8.84 4.26
CA TYR A 65 -12.96 7.41 4.19
C TYR A 65 -12.78 6.87 2.77
N TYR A 66 -13.02 5.57 2.58
CA TYR A 66 -12.85 4.89 1.30
C TYR A 66 -13.61 5.59 0.16
N GLU A 67 -14.86 5.98 0.37
CA GLU A 67 -15.72 6.62 -0.62
C GLU A 67 -15.14 7.97 -1.07
N GLY A 68 -14.52 8.70 -0.14
CA GLY A 68 -13.81 9.94 -0.41
C GLY A 68 -12.56 9.71 -1.25
N LEU A 69 -11.77 8.68 -0.94
CA LEU A 69 -10.60 8.29 -1.74
C LEU A 69 -10.99 7.86 -3.15
N ASP A 70 -11.98 6.98 -3.28
CA ASP A 70 -12.48 6.49 -4.58
C ASP A 70 -12.93 7.66 -5.46
N ARG A 71 -13.69 8.62 -4.90
CA ARG A 71 -14.08 9.84 -5.62
C ARG A 71 -12.89 10.69 -6.05
N ILE A 72 -11.90 10.90 -5.17
CA ILE A 72 -10.68 11.65 -5.52
C ILE A 72 -9.94 10.98 -6.68
N PHE A 73 -9.78 9.66 -6.63
CA PHE A 73 -9.06 8.91 -7.66
C PHE A 73 -9.81 8.90 -8.99
N LYS A 74 -11.14 8.74 -8.98
CA LYS A 74 -11.97 8.87 -10.19
C LYS A 74 -11.88 10.27 -10.80
N ASN A 75 -11.97 11.32 -9.99
CA ASN A 75 -11.85 12.70 -10.46
C ASN A 75 -10.47 12.95 -11.08
N LYS A 76 -9.39 12.51 -10.43
CA LYS A 76 -8.02 12.66 -10.95
C LYS A 76 -7.77 11.85 -12.22
N ARG A 77 -8.39 10.69 -12.35
CA ARG A 77 -8.37 9.93 -13.60
C ARG A 77 -9.07 10.72 -14.72
N ASN A 78 -10.26 11.24 -14.46
CA ASN A 78 -11.03 12.02 -15.44
C ASN A 78 -10.31 13.31 -15.85
N ALA A 79 -9.54 13.91 -14.94
CA ALA A 79 -8.70 15.08 -15.19
C ALA A 79 -7.33 14.74 -15.82
N ASN A 80 -7.05 13.46 -16.13
CA ASN A 80 -5.76 12.98 -16.65
C ASN A 80 -4.54 13.26 -15.73
N GLU A 81 -4.77 13.49 -14.44
CA GLU A 81 -3.71 13.75 -13.45
C GLU A 81 -3.15 12.47 -12.83
N LEU A 82 -3.98 11.42 -12.73
CA LEU A 82 -3.62 10.15 -12.11
C LEU A 82 -4.09 8.97 -12.94
N MET A 83 -3.27 8.59 -13.92
CA MET A 83 -3.56 7.47 -14.81
C MET A 83 -3.42 6.09 -14.14
N LEU A 84 -2.81 6.01 -12.95
CA LEU A 84 -2.57 4.74 -12.23
C LEU A 84 -3.85 3.91 -12.05
N TYR A 85 -4.99 4.57 -11.82
CA TYR A 85 -6.28 3.90 -11.63
C TYR A 85 -6.78 3.19 -12.90
N GLY A 86 -6.37 3.65 -14.08
CA GLY A 86 -6.67 3.02 -15.37
C GLY A 86 -5.60 2.03 -15.85
N GLN A 87 -4.44 1.97 -15.19
CA GLN A 87 -3.33 1.07 -15.57
C GLN A 87 -3.47 -0.34 -14.99
N MET A 88 -4.31 -0.52 -13.97
CA MET A 88 -4.57 -1.84 -13.40
C MET A 88 -5.34 -2.71 -14.40
N PRO A 89 -5.08 -4.05 -14.43
CA PRO A 89 -5.81 -4.96 -15.30
C PRO A 89 -7.33 -4.90 -15.12
N THR A 90 -7.78 -4.66 -13.88
CA THR A 90 -9.19 -4.43 -13.56
C THR A 90 -9.35 -3.25 -12.61
N VAL A 91 -10.48 -2.55 -12.74
CA VAL A 91 -10.86 -1.47 -11.82
C VAL A 91 -11.05 -1.99 -10.39
N GLN A 92 -11.52 -3.23 -10.26
CA GLN A 92 -11.74 -3.87 -8.96
C GLN A 92 -10.45 -4.02 -8.16
N CYS A 93 -9.33 -4.38 -8.81
CA CYS A 93 -8.04 -4.46 -8.13
C CYS A 93 -7.62 -3.10 -7.56
N ALA A 94 -7.78 -2.01 -8.33
CA ALA A 94 -7.49 -0.67 -7.84
C ALA A 94 -8.37 -0.29 -6.64
N GLN A 95 -9.68 -0.59 -6.70
CA GLN A 95 -10.61 -0.36 -5.61
C GLN A 95 -10.26 -1.17 -4.36
N GLN A 96 -9.83 -2.42 -4.54
CA GLN A 96 -9.41 -3.28 -3.45
C GLN A 96 -8.19 -2.70 -2.72
N THR A 97 -7.18 -2.22 -3.46
CA THR A 97 -6.03 -1.51 -2.88
C THR A 97 -6.47 -0.27 -2.10
N LEU A 98 -7.41 0.51 -2.61
CA LEU A 98 -7.95 1.69 -1.91
C LEU A 98 -8.67 1.30 -0.60
N LYS A 99 -9.44 0.21 -0.61
CA LYS A 99 -10.11 -0.32 0.59
C LYS A 99 -9.11 -0.77 1.64
N GLU A 100 -8.05 -1.45 1.22
CA GLU A 100 -6.98 -1.90 2.12
C GLU A 100 -6.31 -0.72 2.83
N VAL A 101 -5.90 0.31 2.07
CA VAL A 101 -5.30 1.53 2.65
C VAL A 101 -6.28 2.19 3.63
N ALA A 102 -7.56 2.31 3.25
CA ALA A 102 -8.57 2.92 4.10
C ALA A 102 -8.80 2.13 5.39
N ALA A 103 -8.79 0.80 5.33
CA ALA A 103 -8.94 -0.07 6.49
C ALA A 103 -7.76 0.06 7.46
N VAL A 104 -6.51 -0.01 6.96
CA VAL A 104 -5.30 0.17 7.75
C VAL A 104 -5.28 1.55 8.42
N TRP A 105 -5.64 2.58 7.66
CA TRP A 105 -5.70 3.95 8.16
C TRP A 105 -6.76 4.15 9.24
N LYS A 106 -7.95 3.56 9.05
CA LYS A 106 -9.02 3.55 10.07
C LYS A 106 -8.56 2.84 11.33
N ALA A 107 -7.93 1.68 11.20
CA ALA A 107 -7.40 0.92 12.34
C ALA A 107 -6.37 1.74 13.14
N TRP A 108 -5.43 2.39 12.43
CA TRP A 108 -4.45 3.29 13.06
C TRP A 108 -5.12 4.45 13.80
N PHE A 109 -6.12 5.09 13.19
CA PHE A 109 -6.87 6.17 13.82
C PHE A 109 -7.63 5.70 15.06
N CYS A 110 -8.31 4.55 15.00
CA CYS A 110 -8.97 3.94 16.15
C CYS A 110 -7.97 3.64 17.26
N ALA A 111 -6.81 3.05 16.93
CA ALA A 111 -5.75 2.78 17.90
C ALA A 111 -5.24 4.07 18.57
N LEU A 112 -5.08 5.16 17.82
CA LEU A 112 -4.69 6.45 18.40
C LEU A 112 -5.74 7.02 19.36
N GLN A 113 -7.03 6.89 19.05
CA GLN A 113 -8.09 7.36 19.96
C GLN A 113 -8.16 6.48 21.22
N SER A 114 -8.08 5.16 21.06
CA SER A 114 -8.02 4.22 22.19
C SER A 114 -6.79 4.47 23.08
N TYR A 115 -5.64 4.79 22.48
CA TYR A 115 -4.41 5.14 23.21
C TYR A 115 -4.58 6.44 24.03
N LYS A 116 -5.31 7.44 23.53
CA LYS A 116 -5.57 8.68 24.29
C LYS A 116 -6.42 8.43 25.54
N ILE A 117 -7.36 7.47 25.47
CA ILE A 117 -8.27 7.16 26.57
C ILE A 117 -7.60 6.24 27.60
N ALA A 118 -6.88 5.22 27.13
CA ALA A 118 -6.27 4.19 27.99
C ALA A 118 -4.85 3.84 27.53
N PRO A 119 -3.86 4.76 27.70
CA PRO A 119 -2.50 4.54 27.25
C PRO A 119 -1.82 3.32 27.90
N GLN A 120 -2.22 2.97 29.12
CA GLN A 120 -1.71 1.83 29.89
C GLN A 120 -2.01 0.46 29.26
N LYS A 121 -2.98 0.38 28.34
CA LYS A 121 -3.32 -0.87 27.62
C LYS A 121 -2.39 -1.15 26.43
N PHE A 122 -1.48 -0.23 26.12
CA PHE A 122 -0.60 -0.31 24.97
C PHE A 122 0.86 -0.41 25.43
N THR A 123 1.64 -1.27 24.77
CA THR A 123 3.09 -1.37 24.99
C THR A 123 3.83 -0.10 24.54
N GLY A 124 3.22 0.69 23.66
CA GLY A 124 3.75 1.96 23.21
C GLY A 124 2.75 2.71 22.34
N ARG A 125 3.09 3.95 21.97
CA ARG A 125 2.22 4.78 21.11
C ARG A 125 2.07 4.16 19.71
N PRO A 126 0.84 3.99 19.19
CA PRO A 126 0.60 3.53 17.82
C PRO A 126 1.35 4.42 16.80
N ARG A 127 2.02 3.80 15.83
CA ARG A 127 2.82 4.48 14.79
C ARG A 127 2.20 4.28 13.43
#